data_AF-A0A7J2UAG9-F1
#
_entry.id   AF-A0A7J2UAG9-F1
#
_cell.length_a   1.000
_cell.length_b   1.000
_cell.length_c   1.000
_cell.angle_alpha   90.00
_cell.angle_beta   90.00
_cell.angle_gamma   90.00
#
_symmetry.space_group_name_H-M   'P 1'
#
loop_
_entity.id
_entity.type
_entity.pdbx_description
1 polymer ?
#
loop_
_entity_poly.entity_id
_entity_poly.type
_entity_poly.pdbx_seq_one_letter_code
_entity_poly.pdbx_strand_id
1 'polypeptide(L)'
;EGAVVGLLSRRNPKLSSKIAWRTITAILGIAIGCLLSYIGSVYYSGPAELTLGSNIISVNIPTAFWLTLGSATALVIIASGLLMEPEFGWLIFSVVSGGLCMVTGYFLYEWLLIYPLFGIEAVALAEVPINIGQMVIGAIVALPISKAIWRVLPQLRRIFP
;
A
#
# COMPACT_ATOMS: atom_id res chain seq x y z
N GLU A 1 -6.43 10.24 -1.96
CA GLU A 1 -5.05 9.74 -2.11
C GLU A 1 -4.14 10.59 -3.00
N GLY A 2 -4.41 10.77 -4.31
CA GLY A 2 -3.48 11.42 -5.24
C GLY A 2 -3.07 12.84 -4.85
N ALA A 3 -3.99 13.62 -4.27
CA ALA A 3 -3.67 14.95 -3.71
C ALA A 3 -2.68 14.88 -2.53
N VAL A 4 -2.81 13.87 -1.66
CA VAL A 4 -1.89 13.66 -0.53
C VAL A 4 -0.50 13.29 -1.04
N VAL A 5 -0.42 12.36 -1.99
CA VAL A 5 0.85 11.97 -2.64
C VAL A 5 1.51 13.19 -3.30
N GLY A 6 0.75 13.96 -4.07
CA GLY A 6 1.26 15.14 -4.79
C GLY A 6 1.67 16.29 -3.85
N LEU A 7 0.97 16.50 -2.74
CA LEU A 7 1.32 17.54 -1.77
C LEU A 7 2.56 17.15 -0.95
N LEU A 8 2.61 15.90 -0.49
CA LEU A 8 3.74 15.40 0.29
C LEU A 8 5.00 15.38 -0.57
N SER A 9 4.98 14.77 -1.77
CA SER A 9 6.14 14.70 -2.68
C SER A 9 6.79 16.06 -2.92
N ARG A 10 5.99 17.11 -3.13
CA ARG A 10 6.46 18.51 -3.30
C ARG A 10 7.08 19.12 -2.04
N ARG A 11 6.57 18.76 -0.87
CA ARG A 11 7.01 19.30 0.43
C ARG A 11 8.02 18.36 1.08
N ASN A 12 9.07 17.98 0.36
CA ASN A 12 10.17 17.23 0.96
C ASN A 12 10.83 18.11 2.04
N PRO A 13 10.63 17.83 3.34
CA PRO A 13 11.48 18.47 4.34
C PRO A 13 12.88 18.00 3.96
N LYS A 14 13.83 18.90 3.74
CA LYS A 14 15.21 18.55 3.34
C LYS A 14 15.93 17.80 4.48
N LEU A 15 15.38 16.65 4.89
CA LEU A 15 15.85 15.73 5.90
C LEU A 15 17.10 15.10 5.29
N SER A 16 18.19 15.83 5.45
CA SER A 16 19.53 15.49 4.97
C SER A 16 20.09 14.23 5.65
N SER A 17 19.51 13.83 6.78
CA SER A 17 19.99 12.68 7.55
C SER A 17 19.57 11.34 6.93
N LYS A 18 20.53 10.72 6.25
CA LYS A 18 20.44 9.34 5.71
C LYS A 18 20.01 8.32 6.77
N ILE A 19 20.39 8.54 8.04
CA ILE A 19 20.04 7.65 9.16
C ILE A 19 18.55 7.76 9.48
N ALA A 20 18.03 8.99 9.62
CA ALA A 20 16.62 9.20 9.93
C ALA A 20 15.70 8.54 8.89
N TRP A 21 16.09 8.60 7.61
CA TRP A 21 15.34 7.99 6.52
C TRP A 21 15.32 6.48 6.54
N ARG A 22 16.47 5.85 6.79
CA ARG A 22 16.56 4.41 6.95
C ARG A 22 15.69 3.93 8.12
N THR A 23 15.67 4.69 9.22
CA THR A 23 14.82 4.38 10.36
C THR A 23 13.33 4.51 10.03
N ILE A 24 12.90 5.60 9.39
CA ILE A 24 11.49 5.82 9.03
C ILE A 24 10.99 4.75 8.06
N THR A 25 11.75 4.49 7.00
CA THR A 25 11.40 3.45 6.01
C THR A 25 11.39 2.06 6.63
N ALA A 26 12.30 1.77 7.57
CA ALA A 26 12.28 0.51 8.29
C ALA A 26 11.05 0.34 9.18
N ILE A 27 10.70 1.37 9.96
CA ILE A 27 9.50 1.37 10.80
C ILE A 27 8.25 1.18 9.94
N LEU A 28 8.14 1.90 8.82
CA LEU A 28 7.00 1.77 7.90
C LEU A 28 6.94 0.39 7.26
N GLY A 29 8.07 -0.15 6.80
CA GLY A 29 8.12 -1.47 6.20
C GLY A 29 7.67 -2.56 7.17
N ILE A 30 8.17 -2.52 8.41
CA ILE A 30 7.76 -3.45 9.47
C ILE A 30 6.28 -3.28 9.80
N ALA A 31 5.80 -2.05 10.01
CA ALA A 31 4.41 -1.79 10.36
C ALA A 31 3.45 -2.30 9.28
N ILE A 32 3.69 -1.98 8.01
CA ILE A 32 2.87 -2.41 6.88
C ILE A 32 2.94 -3.92 6.70
N GLY A 33 4.14 -4.51 6.76
CA GLY A 33 4.32 -5.95 6.63
C GLY A 33 3.61 -6.73 7.73
N CYS A 34 3.71 -6.27 8.99
CA CYS A 34 3.01 -6.88 10.13
C CYS A 34 1.49 -6.74 10.00
N LEU A 35 0.98 -5.57 9.59
CA LEU A 35 -0.44 -5.36 9.34
C LEU A 35 -0.97 -6.29 8.24
N LEU A 36 -0.27 -6.36 7.11
CA LEU A 36 -0.66 -7.23 5.99
C LEU A 36 -0.64 -8.71 6.40
N SER A 37 0.42 -9.15 7.08
CA SER A 37 0.55 -10.50 7.62
C SER A 37 -0.58 -10.85 8.59
N TYR A 38 -0.85 -9.98 9.57
CA TYR A 38 -1.84 -10.21 10.61
C TYR A 38 -3.25 -10.26 10.04
N ILE A 39 -3.67 -9.22 9.34
CA ILE A 39 -5.06 -9.11 8.87
C ILE A 39 -5.31 -10.13 7.74
N GLY A 40 -4.35 -10.37 6.84
CA GLY A 40 -4.44 -11.43 5.84
C GLY A 40 -4.57 -12.82 6.47
N SER A 41 -3.79 -13.11 7.50
CA SER A 41 -3.87 -14.40 8.20
C SER A 41 -5.21 -14.59 8.92
N VAL A 42 -5.73 -13.55 9.58
CA VAL A 42 -6.95 -13.65 10.39
C VAL A 42 -8.21 -13.68 9.54
N TYR A 43 -8.28 -12.87 8.48
CA TYR A 43 -9.53 -12.67 7.73
C TYR A 43 -9.56 -13.35 6.36
N TYR A 44 -8.40 -13.69 5.79
CA TYR A 44 -8.29 -14.20 4.41
C TYR A 44 -7.63 -15.58 4.30
N SER A 45 -7.46 -16.27 5.43
CA SER A 45 -6.98 -17.66 5.41
C SER A 45 -8.17 -18.62 5.47
N GLY A 46 -8.10 -19.69 4.69
CA GLY A 46 -9.17 -20.67 4.57
C GLY A 46 -9.62 -20.91 3.14
N PRO A 47 -10.73 -21.63 2.96
CA PRO A 47 -11.26 -21.94 1.63
C PRO A 47 -11.79 -20.69 0.95
N ALA A 48 -11.22 -20.37 -0.21
CA ALA A 48 -11.68 -19.38 -1.15
C ALA A 48 -12.33 -20.08 -2.34
N GLU A 49 -13.46 -19.57 -2.81
CA GLU A 49 -14.17 -20.14 -3.94
C GLU A 49 -14.01 -19.25 -5.17
N LEU A 50 -13.56 -19.84 -6.27
CA LEU A 50 -13.51 -19.21 -7.57
C LEU A 50 -14.65 -19.74 -8.43
N THR A 51 -15.63 -18.89 -8.71
CA THR A 51 -16.78 -19.23 -9.56
C THR A 51 -16.50 -18.81 -11.01
N LEU A 52 -16.36 -19.79 -11.90
CA LEU A 52 -16.17 -19.59 -13.34
C LEU A 52 -17.37 -20.17 -14.10
N GLY A 53 -18.34 -19.32 -14.41
CA GLY A 53 -19.62 -19.76 -14.98
C GLY A 53 -20.37 -20.66 -13.99
N SER A 54 -20.61 -21.91 -14.36
CA SER A 54 -21.23 -22.93 -13.51
C SER A 54 -20.23 -23.75 -12.67
N ASN A 55 -18.92 -23.54 -12.85
CA ASN A 55 -17.90 -24.29 -12.12
C ASN A 55 -17.47 -23.54 -10.86
N ILE A 56 -17.41 -24.25 -9.74
CA ILE A 56 -16.88 -23.74 -8.47
C ILE A 56 -15.57 -24.45 -8.20
N ILE A 57 -14.48 -23.70 -8.15
CA ILE A 57 -13.14 -24.19 -7.81
C ILE A 57 -12.79 -23.69 -6.42
N SER A 58 -12.71 -24.60 -5.44
CA SER A 58 -12.28 -24.27 -4.08
C SER A 58 -10.76 -24.28 -3.98
N VAL A 59 -10.16 -23.14 -3.61
CA VAL A 59 -8.73 -22.97 -3.36
C VAL A 59 -8.53 -22.61 -1.90
N ASN A 60 -7.72 -23.37 -1.16
CA ASN A 60 -7.42 -23.03 0.22
C ASN A 60 -6.22 -22.08 0.30
N ILE A 61 -6.41 -20.89 0.88
CA ILE A 61 -5.36 -19.90 1.07
C ILE A 61 -4.71 -20.13 2.44
N PRO A 62 -3.44 -20.58 2.51
CA PRO A 62 -2.78 -20.85 3.78
C PRO A 62 -2.33 -19.54 4.46
N THR A 63 -2.28 -19.52 5.79
CA THR A 63 -1.73 -18.40 6.57
C THR A 63 -0.29 -18.05 6.17
N ALA A 64 0.50 -19.07 5.79
CA ALA A 64 1.87 -18.90 5.30
C ALA A 64 1.96 -17.98 4.06
N PHE A 65 0.93 -17.95 3.21
CA PHE A 65 0.87 -17.04 2.06
C PHE A 65 0.90 -15.58 2.52
N TRP A 66 0.11 -15.22 3.52
CA TRP A 66 0.05 -13.86 4.06
C TRP A 66 1.32 -13.47 4.81
N LEU A 67 1.90 -14.39 5.59
CA LEU A 67 3.17 -14.17 6.27
C LEU A 67 4.32 -13.92 5.29
N THR A 68 4.39 -14.68 4.20
CA THR A 68 5.42 -14.51 3.17
C THR A 68 5.23 -13.20 2.40
N LEU A 69 3.98 -12.87 2.05
CA LEU A 69 3.66 -11.62 1.35
C LEU A 69 3.95 -10.37 2.21
N GLY A 70 3.56 -10.39 3.49
CA GLY A 70 3.87 -9.31 4.43
C GLY A 70 5.37 -9.15 4.67
N SER A 71 6.10 -10.26 4.81
CA SER A 71 7.56 -10.24 4.93
C SER A 71 8.24 -9.70 3.66
N ALA A 72 7.80 -10.12 2.48
CA ALA A 72 8.32 -9.63 1.21
C ALA A 72 8.06 -8.12 1.05
N THR A 73 6.86 -7.66 1.41
CA THR A 73 6.47 -6.24 1.38
C THR A 73 7.35 -5.41 2.32
N ALA A 74 7.55 -5.87 3.55
CA ALA A 74 8.45 -5.21 4.52
C ALA A 74 9.87 -5.12 3.96
N LEU A 75 10.41 -6.21 3.43
CA LEU A 75 11.76 -6.25 2.85
C LEU A 75 11.92 -5.28 1.69
N VAL A 76 10.94 -5.19 0.78
CA VAL A 76 10.99 -4.24 -0.34
C VAL A 76 11.01 -2.79 0.16
N ILE A 77 10.17 -2.45 1.13
CA ILE A 77 10.12 -1.09 1.70
C ILE A 77 11.42 -0.78 2.46
N ILE A 78 11.93 -1.69 3.29
CA ILE A 78 13.20 -1.53 4.00
C ILE A 78 14.36 -1.38 3.01
N ALA A 79 14.46 -2.28 2.02
CA ALA A 79 15.50 -2.26 1.00
C ALA A 79 15.48 -0.95 0.20
N SER A 80 14.29 -0.43 -0.11
CA SER A 80 14.16 0.86 -0.79
C SER A 80 14.75 2.01 0.02
N GLY A 81 14.59 2.02 1.35
CA GLY A 81 15.19 3.03 2.22
C GLY A 81 16.70 2.87 2.42
N LEU A 82 17.22 1.64 2.33
CA LEU A 82 18.65 1.35 2.48
C LEU A 82 19.45 1.61 1.20
N LEU A 83 18.89 1.23 0.06
CA LEU A 83 19.54 1.22 -1.26
C LEU A 83 19.30 2.49 -2.08
N MET A 84 18.23 3.25 -1.81
CA MET A 84 17.86 4.40 -2.64
C MET A 84 18.19 5.73 -1.96
N GLU A 85 18.30 6.77 -2.79
CA GLU A 85 18.61 8.13 -2.34
C GLU A 85 17.46 8.69 -1.46
N PRO A 86 17.77 9.60 -0.52
CA PRO A 86 16.77 10.16 0.39
C PRO A 86 15.55 10.78 -0.32
N GLU A 87 15.76 11.37 -1.50
CA GLU A 87 14.71 11.92 -2.34
C GLU A 87 13.69 10.86 -2.76
N PHE A 88 14.15 9.65 -3.11
CA PHE A 88 13.28 8.55 -3.48
C PHE A 88 12.54 7.96 -2.27
N GLY A 89 13.17 7.94 -1.09
CA GLY A 89 12.51 7.53 0.15
C GLY A 89 11.30 8.41 0.50
N TRP A 90 11.36 9.70 0.19
CA TRP A 90 10.24 10.61 0.41
C TRP A 90 9.07 10.36 -0.54
N LEU A 91 9.36 10.00 -1.80
CA LEU A 91 8.34 9.60 -2.76
C LEU A 91 7.60 8.35 -2.27
N ILE A 92 8.33 7.34 -1.77
CA ILE A 92 7.72 6.13 -1.19
C ILE A 92 6.86 6.47 0.02
N PHE A 93 7.37 7.30 0.94
CA PHE A 93 6.59 7.79 2.07
C PHE A 93 5.30 8.48 1.63
N SER A 94 5.39 9.32 0.61
CA SER A 94 4.25 10.06 0.06
C SER A 94 3.20 9.12 -0.53
N VAL A 95 3.63 8.12 -1.30
CA VAL A 95 2.75 7.09 -1.90
C VAL A 95 2.08 6.24 -0.81
N VAL A 96 2.85 5.75 0.16
CA VAL A 96 2.33 4.97 1.28
C VAL A 96 1.32 5.78 2.09
N SER A 97 1.62 7.04 2.41
CA SER A 97 0.71 7.92 3.15
C SER A 97 -0.57 8.19 2.37
N GLY A 98 -0.46 8.38 1.06
CA GLY A 98 -1.60 8.52 0.16
C GLY A 98 -2.47 7.27 0.14
N GLY A 99 -1.86 6.09 0.07
CA GLY A 99 -2.57 4.81 0.11
C GLY A 99 -3.22 4.52 1.47
N LEU A 100 -2.58 4.86 2.58
CA LEU A 100 -3.19 4.75 3.91
C LEU A 100 -4.42 5.66 4.05
N CYS A 101 -4.36 6.86 3.46
CA CYS A 101 -5.51 7.75 3.36
C CYS A 101 -6.65 7.11 2.55
N MET A 102 -6.35 6.35 1.49
CA MET A 102 -7.34 5.57 0.76
C MET A 102 -7.92 4.43 1.61
N VAL A 103 -7.09 3.58 2.21
CA VAL A 103 -7.54 2.47 3.07
C VAL A 103 -8.44 2.98 4.20
N THR A 104 -8.04 4.09 4.84
CA THR A 104 -8.83 4.74 5.89
C THR A 104 -10.14 5.31 5.32
N GLY A 105 -10.09 5.91 4.13
CA GLY A 105 -11.27 6.43 3.44
C GLY A 105 -12.31 5.35 3.15
N TYR A 106 -11.88 4.22 2.60
CA TYR A 106 -12.75 3.05 2.34
C TYR A 106 -13.33 2.49 3.64
N PHE A 107 -12.48 2.28 4.64
CA PHE A 107 -12.94 1.79 5.95
C PHE A 107 -14.01 2.69 6.56
N LEU A 108 -13.79 4.02 6.58
CA LEU A 108 -14.77 4.97 7.11
C LEU A 108 -16.03 5.03 6.26
N TYR A 109 -15.90 4.93 4.93
CA TYR A 109 -17.03 4.91 4.01
C TYR A 109 -17.92 3.67 4.24
N GLU A 110 -17.33 2.49 4.36
CA GLU A 110 -18.06 1.25 4.63
C GLU A 110 -18.70 1.25 6.02
N TRP A 111 -17.95 1.68 7.03
CA TRP A 111 -18.40 1.66 8.43
C TRP A 111 -19.45 2.73 8.73
N LEU A 112 -19.27 3.96 8.26
CA LEU A 112 -20.11 5.11 8.63
C LEU A 112 -21.17 5.48 7.60
N LEU A 113 -21.01 5.10 6.33
CA LEU A 113 -21.92 5.50 5.27
C LEU A 113 -22.66 4.31 4.68
N ILE A 114 -21.98 3.27 4.20
CA ILE A 114 -22.66 2.15 3.51
C ILE A 114 -23.69 1.48 4.41
N TYR A 115 -23.29 1.03 5.59
CA TYR A 115 -24.21 0.33 6.48
C TYR A 115 -25.32 1.27 6.99
N PRO A 116 -25.04 2.48 7.50
CA PRO A 116 -26.08 3.35 8.06
C PRO A 116 -27.01 4.01 7.02
N LEU A 117 -26.53 4.37 5.82
CA LEU A 117 -27.37 5.03 4.80
C LEU A 117 -28.07 4.03 3.88
N PHE A 118 -27.43 2.91 3.54
CA PHE A 118 -27.90 2.00 2.50
C PHE A 118 -28.29 0.61 3.02
N GLY A 119 -28.01 0.30 4.29
CA GLY A 119 -28.35 -0.99 4.91
C GLY A 119 -27.60 -2.18 4.30
N ILE A 120 -26.48 -1.94 3.62
CA ILE A 120 -25.67 -2.99 3.01
C ILE A 120 -24.66 -3.46 4.06
N GLU A 121 -24.68 -4.75 4.38
CA GLU A 121 -23.69 -5.38 5.26
C GLU A 121 -22.34 -5.46 4.54
N ALA A 122 -21.49 -4.46 4.77
CA ALA A 122 -20.08 -4.51 4.41
C ALA A 122 -19.25 -4.86 5.64
N VAL A 123 -18.41 -5.90 5.54
CA VAL A 123 -17.48 -6.25 6.61
C VAL A 123 -16.26 -5.34 6.47
N ALA A 124 -16.36 -4.11 6.97
CA ALA A 124 -15.34 -3.07 6.77
C ALA A 124 -13.93 -3.50 7.20
N LEU A 125 -13.84 -4.28 8.28
CA LEU A 125 -12.57 -4.86 8.74
C LEU A 125 -11.99 -5.90 7.78
N ALA A 126 -12.86 -6.65 7.11
CA ALA A 126 -12.42 -7.60 6.10
C ALA A 126 -11.87 -6.86 4.88
N GLU A 127 -12.36 -5.70 4.44
CA GLU A 127 -11.81 -5.05 3.23
C GLU A 127 -10.41 -4.42 3.41
N VAL A 128 -9.98 -4.18 4.64
CA VAL A 128 -8.69 -3.53 4.94
C VAL A 128 -7.48 -4.21 4.26
N PRO A 129 -7.29 -5.55 4.29
CA PRO A 129 -6.19 -6.23 3.59
C PRO A 129 -6.26 -6.13 2.08
N ILE A 130 -7.47 -6.14 1.50
CA ILE A 130 -7.63 -5.97 0.05
C ILE A 130 -7.13 -4.57 -0.31
N ASN A 131 -7.56 -3.55 0.42
CA ASN A 131 -7.17 -2.16 0.16
C ASN A 131 -5.68 -1.90 0.45
N ILE A 132 -5.10 -2.55 1.46
CA ILE A 132 -3.64 -2.55 1.69
C ILE A 132 -2.93 -3.25 0.52
N GLY A 133 -3.44 -4.38 0.04
CA GLY A 133 -2.90 -5.09 -1.11
C GLY A 133 -2.92 -4.23 -2.38
N GLN A 134 -4.06 -3.57 -2.65
CA GLN A 134 -4.20 -2.61 -3.74
C GLN A 134 -3.23 -1.44 -3.61
N MET A 135 -3.07 -0.87 -2.42
CA MET A 135 -2.07 0.17 -2.15
C MET A 135 -0.65 -0.32 -2.47
N VAL A 136 -0.27 -1.52 -2.01
CA VAL A 136 1.07 -2.08 -2.22
C VAL A 136 1.33 -2.33 -3.71
N ILE A 137 0.38 -2.97 -4.41
CA ILE A 137 0.47 -3.19 -5.86
C ILE A 137 0.56 -1.85 -6.60
N GLY A 138 -0.30 -0.90 -6.24
CA GLY A 138 -0.28 0.46 -6.78
C GLY A 138 1.08 1.14 -6.59
N ALA A 139 1.70 1.01 -5.41
CA ALA A 139 3.02 1.57 -5.14
C ALA A 139 4.13 0.90 -5.97
N ILE A 140 4.12 -0.44 -6.06
CA ILE A 140 5.08 -1.23 -6.84
C ILE A 140 5.02 -0.87 -8.33
N VAL A 141 3.82 -0.60 -8.85
CA VAL A 141 3.61 -0.27 -10.27
C VAL A 141 3.83 1.22 -10.55
N ALA A 142 3.34 2.11 -9.69
CA ALA A 142 3.40 3.56 -9.91
C ALA A 142 4.83 4.10 -9.85
N LEU A 143 5.69 3.60 -8.96
CA LEU A 143 7.05 4.12 -8.77
C LEU A 143 7.99 3.87 -9.98
N PRO A 144 8.03 2.67 -10.60
CA PRO A 144 8.79 2.45 -11.83
C PRO A 144 8.20 3.20 -13.03
N ILE A 145 6.87 3.23 -13.16
CA ILE A 145 6.19 3.91 -14.26
C ILE A 145 6.44 5.41 -14.20
N SER A 146 6.34 6.04 -13.02
CA SER A 146 6.62 7.48 -12.87
C SER A 146 8.05 7.80 -13.30
N LYS A 147 9.02 6.96 -12.92
CA LYS A 147 10.41 7.06 -13.40
C LYS A 147 10.54 6.92 -14.91
N ALA A 148 9.87 5.94 -15.52
CA ALA A 148 9.89 5.76 -16.96
C ALA A 148 9.31 6.98 -17.69
N ILE A 149 8.18 7.50 -17.21
CA ILE A 149 7.53 8.71 -17.74
C ILE A 149 8.47 9.91 -17.60
N TRP A 150 9.11 10.12 -16.45
CA TRP A 150 10.03 11.25 -16.26
C TRP A 150 11.28 11.19 -17.15
N ARG A 151 11.71 9.99 -17.55
CA ARG A 151 12.80 9.84 -18.54
C ARG A 151 12.37 10.27 -19.94
N VAL A 152 11.14 9.96 -20.34
CA VAL A 152 10.61 10.29 -21.67
C VAL A 152 10.11 11.74 -21.74
N LEU A 153 9.52 12.24 -20.66
CA LEU A 153 8.91 13.56 -20.54
C LEU A 153 9.51 14.35 -19.37
N PRO A 154 10.76 14.83 -19.51
CA PRO A 154 11.50 15.51 -18.42
C PRO A 154 10.83 16.80 -17.93
N GLN A 155 9.99 17.42 -18.76
CA GLN A 155 9.18 18.58 -18.37
C GLN A 155 8.20 18.30 -17.22
N LEU A 156 7.71 17.06 -17.09
CA LEU A 156 6.81 16.67 -15.99
C LEU A 156 7.55 16.57 -14.66
N ARG A 157 8.86 16.28 -14.66
CA ARG A 157 9.69 16.24 -13.46
C ARG A 157 9.81 17.61 -12.78
N ARG A 158 9.71 18.72 -13.53
CA ARG A 158 9.70 20.08 -12.97
C ARG A 158 8.36 20.46 -12.32
N ILE A 159 7.27 19.82 -12.73
CA ILE A 159 5.90 20.13 -12.30
C ILE A 159 5.45 19.18 -11.16
N PHE A 160 5.96 17.95 -11.18
CA PHE A 160 5.73 16.89 -10.20
C PHE A 160 7.09 16.28 -9.82
N PRO A 161 7.87 16.95 -8.94
CA PRO A 161 9.16 16.44 -8.47
C PRO A 161 9.02 15.21 -7.56
#